data_AF-A0A1M7QBS9-F1
#
_entry.id   AF-A0A1M7QBS9-F1
#
_cell.length_a   1.000
_cell.length_b   1.000
_cell.length_c   1.000
_cell.angle_alpha   90.00
_cell.angle_beta   90.00
_cell.angle_gamma   90.00
#
_symmetry.space_group_name_H-M   'P 1'
#
loop_
_entity.id
_entity.type
_entity.pdbx_description
1 polymer ?
#
loop_
_entity_poly.entity_id
_entity_poly.type
_entity_poly.pdbx_seq_one_letter_code
_entity_poly.pdbx_strand_id
1 'polypeptide(L)'
;MEKLGLSVILSLMMLMIPLIAYSKEEIPDQVTSIEKENTYTQMSEEDATIEPSDEVKELLEDAKIDIDNPVLIKLLNESTIKPSPFAFGYRANVYLGHWPLSYQSESSEVNWDFQMVNVNEINNVNGEKKEDLFYYQIEEKHVKGALTAKAEQSDQINQMILQQARAQHDLPLTFHAVVGKETKSSKTYSVPESKIGKLKAYLPAVKDTGQMTLGEVYLELKGSNKKIVIKNVTKQEIGAYIPVANHLTFTFETK
;
A
#
# COMPACT_ATOMS: atom_id res chain seq x y z
N MET A 1 -12.64 46.30 -21.56
CA MET A 1 -11.36 45.57 -21.73
C MET A 1 -10.98 44.72 -20.52
N GLU A 2 -11.67 44.81 -19.38
CA GLU A 2 -11.30 44.06 -18.16
C GLU A 2 -11.71 42.57 -18.16
N LYS A 3 -12.74 42.18 -18.92
CA LYS A 3 -13.21 40.78 -18.96
C LYS A 3 -12.31 39.83 -19.75
N LEU A 4 -11.46 40.35 -20.66
CA LEU A 4 -10.51 39.52 -21.40
C LEU A 4 -9.29 39.13 -20.56
N GLY A 5 -8.84 39.99 -19.63
CA GLY A 5 -7.68 39.69 -18.78
C GLY A 5 -7.94 38.56 -17.79
N LEU A 6 -9.15 38.49 -17.21
CA LEU A 6 -9.51 37.47 -16.23
C LEU A 6 -9.63 36.07 -16.87
N SER A 7 -10.11 35.99 -18.11
CA SER A 7 -10.26 34.73 -18.83
C SER A 7 -8.91 34.11 -19.23
N VAL A 8 -7.90 34.93 -19.49
CA VAL A 8 -6.54 34.46 -19.84
C VAL A 8 -5.81 33.95 -18.60
N ILE A 9 -6.00 34.58 -17.44
CA ILE A 9 -5.39 34.15 -16.17
C ILE A 9 -6.02 32.84 -15.69
N LEU A 10 -7.34 32.66 -15.82
CA LEU A 10 -8.01 31.41 -15.45
C LEU A 10 -7.60 30.24 -16.35
N SER A 11 -7.33 30.51 -17.63
CA SER A 11 -6.82 29.51 -18.58
C SER A 11 -5.36 29.13 -18.31
N LEU A 12 -4.55 30.03 -17.73
CA LEU A 12 -3.16 29.74 -17.39
C LEU A 12 -3.03 28.92 -16.10
N MET A 13 -3.97 29.06 -15.15
CA MET A 13 -3.98 28.27 -13.92
C MET A 13 -4.38 26.80 -14.13
N MET A 14 -5.16 26.48 -15.18
CA MET A 14 -5.46 25.07 -15.52
C MET A 14 -4.26 24.30 -16.10
N LEU A 15 -3.19 24.98 -16.50
CA LEU A 15 -1.98 24.35 -17.07
C LEU A 15 -0.92 23.97 -16.02
N MET A 16 -1.15 24.26 -14.74
CA MET A 16 -0.22 23.96 -13.63
C MET A 16 -0.70 22.82 -12.72
N ILE A 17 -1.76 22.10 -13.11
CA ILE A 17 -2.10 20.84 -12.45
C ILE A 17 -1.14 19.80 -13.04
N PRO A 18 -0.18 19.26 -12.26
CA PRO A 18 0.57 18.11 -12.74
C PRO A 18 -0.45 17.02 -13.07
N LEU A 19 -0.52 16.63 -14.34
CA LEU A 19 -1.12 15.35 -14.70
C LEU A 19 -0.30 14.29 -13.95
N ILE A 20 -0.80 13.85 -12.81
CA ILE A 20 -0.44 12.55 -12.28
C ILE A 20 -1.03 11.58 -13.30
N ALA A 21 -0.22 11.25 -14.30
CA ALA A 21 -0.54 10.19 -15.24
C ALA A 21 -0.55 8.90 -14.43
N TYR A 22 -1.74 8.47 -14.03
CA TYR A 22 -1.98 7.11 -13.58
C TYR A 22 -1.60 6.19 -14.74
N SER A 23 -0.38 5.67 -14.74
CA SER A 23 -0.02 4.61 -15.68
C SER A 23 -0.84 3.39 -15.28
N LYS A 24 -1.83 3.03 -16.09
CA LYS A 24 -2.49 1.74 -15.98
C LYS A 24 -1.40 0.68 -16.06
N GLU A 25 -1.20 -0.02 -14.96
CA GLU A 25 -0.12 -0.98 -14.85
C GLU A 25 -0.33 -2.11 -15.85
N GLU A 26 0.63 -2.31 -16.77
CA GLU A 26 0.58 -3.41 -17.72
C GLU A 26 0.91 -4.71 -16.97
N ILE A 27 -0.14 -5.35 -16.45
CA ILE A 27 -0.03 -6.68 -15.85
C ILE A 27 0.42 -7.67 -16.93
N PRO A 28 1.58 -8.35 -16.78
CA PRO A 28 2.05 -9.32 -17.76
C PRO A 28 1.09 -10.50 -17.95
N ASP A 29 1.01 -11.05 -19.17
CA ASP A 29 0.14 -12.20 -19.51
C ASP A 29 0.39 -13.49 -18.69
N GLN A 30 1.57 -13.57 -18.08
CA GLN A 30 1.99 -14.65 -17.19
C GLN A 30 1.38 -14.55 -15.78
N VAL A 31 0.88 -13.38 -15.40
CA VAL A 31 0.19 -13.13 -14.14
C VAL A 31 -1.27 -13.50 -14.29
N THR A 32 -1.78 -14.30 -13.37
CA THR A 32 -3.17 -14.78 -13.38
C THR A 32 -3.79 -14.50 -12.02
N SER A 33 -4.99 -13.91 -12.02
CA SER A 33 -5.80 -13.82 -10.80
C SER A 33 -6.32 -15.21 -10.43
N ILE A 34 -6.21 -15.55 -9.16
CA ILE A 34 -6.74 -16.76 -8.53
C ILE A 34 -7.85 -16.43 -7.52
N GLU A 35 -8.40 -15.21 -7.54
CA GLU A 35 -9.34 -14.75 -6.52
C GLU A 35 -10.56 -15.66 -6.37
N LYS A 36 -11.04 -16.25 -7.47
CA LYS A 36 -12.21 -17.14 -7.46
C LYS A 36 -11.86 -18.57 -7.06
N GLU A 37 -10.62 -18.97 -7.31
CA GLU A 37 -10.14 -20.33 -7.12
C GLU A 37 -9.37 -20.52 -5.80
N ASN A 38 -8.94 -19.42 -5.16
CA ASN A 38 -8.23 -19.46 -3.90
C ASN A 38 -9.13 -20.06 -2.83
N THR A 39 -8.66 -21.13 -2.20
CA THR A 39 -9.39 -21.81 -1.12
C THR A 39 -9.28 -21.09 0.21
N TYR A 40 -8.44 -20.04 0.29
CA TYR A 40 -8.34 -19.14 1.43
C TYR A 40 -9.12 -17.85 1.17
N THR A 41 -10.09 -17.55 2.03
CA THR A 41 -10.77 -16.25 2.01
C THR A 41 -9.87 -15.19 2.61
N GLN A 42 -9.26 -14.41 1.74
CA GLN A 42 -8.51 -13.23 2.16
C GLN A 42 -9.46 -12.24 2.81
N MET A 43 -9.27 -11.94 4.09
CA MET A 43 -9.91 -10.78 4.68
C MET A 43 -9.28 -9.55 4.01
N SER A 44 -10.08 -8.77 3.29
CA SER A 44 -9.64 -7.43 2.93
C SER A 44 -9.33 -6.72 4.25
N GLU A 45 -8.10 -6.24 4.40
CA GLU A 45 -7.81 -5.20 5.38
C GLU A 45 -8.70 -4.02 4.97
N GLU A 46 -9.89 -3.91 5.58
CA GLU A 46 -10.86 -2.87 5.25
C GLU A 46 -10.13 -1.53 5.31
N ASP A 47 -10.16 -0.82 4.18
CA ASP A 47 -9.75 0.56 4.04
C ASP A 47 -10.72 1.44 4.83
N ALA A 48 -10.72 1.32 6.16
CA ALA A 48 -11.33 2.32 7.01
C ALA A 48 -10.45 3.57 6.90
N THR A 49 -10.58 4.29 5.78
CA THR A 49 -9.98 5.60 5.60
C THR A 49 -10.58 6.51 6.66
N ILE A 50 -9.75 6.89 7.63
CA ILE A 50 -10.20 7.71 8.74
C ILE A 50 -10.25 9.14 8.25
N GLU A 51 -11.46 9.61 7.93
CA GLU A 51 -11.64 11.00 7.55
C GLU A 51 -11.48 11.91 8.77
N PRO A 52 -10.67 12.98 8.67
CA PRO A 52 -10.60 13.98 9.73
C PRO A 52 -11.95 14.69 9.85
N SER A 53 -12.41 14.89 11.09
CA SER A 53 -13.52 15.79 11.40
C SER A 53 -13.18 17.23 11.02
N ASP A 54 -14.17 18.10 10.86
CA ASP A 54 -13.93 19.49 10.45
C ASP A 54 -12.97 20.23 11.39
N GLU A 55 -13.09 20.00 12.71
CA GLU A 55 -12.17 20.57 13.69
C GLU A 55 -10.73 20.04 13.54
N VAL A 56 -10.57 18.77 13.16
CA VAL A 56 -9.25 18.17 12.94
C VAL A 56 -8.68 18.66 11.61
N LYS A 57 -9.48 18.81 10.56
CA LYS A 57 -9.04 19.42 9.30
C LYS A 57 -8.42 20.79 9.52
N GLU A 58 -9.09 21.67 10.27
CA GLU A 58 -8.54 22.99 10.62
C GLU A 58 -7.19 22.88 11.37
N LEU A 59 -7.07 21.93 12.31
CA LEU A 59 -5.82 21.69 13.04
C LEU A 59 -4.68 21.17 12.16
N LEU A 60 -5.01 20.31 11.18
CA LEU A 60 -4.06 19.73 10.24
C LEU A 60 -3.60 20.77 9.21
N GLU A 61 -4.52 21.58 8.67
CA GLU A 61 -4.22 22.67 7.72
C GLU A 61 -3.30 23.74 8.34
N ASP A 62 -3.44 24.00 9.64
CA ASP A 62 -2.58 24.93 10.37
C ASP A 62 -1.19 24.36 10.69
N ALA A 63 -0.99 23.04 10.55
CA ALA A 63 0.29 22.40 10.82
C ALA A 63 1.31 22.77 9.73
N LYS A 64 2.59 22.88 10.11
CA LYS A 64 3.67 23.22 9.17
C LYS A 64 4.17 22.03 8.35
N ILE A 65 3.77 20.82 8.74
CA ILE A 65 4.22 19.55 8.18
C ILE A 65 2.97 18.71 8.05
N ASP A 66 2.84 18.05 6.91
CA ASP A 66 1.71 17.20 6.59
C ASP A 66 1.62 16.01 7.56
N ILE A 67 0.40 15.70 7.98
CA ILE A 67 0.08 14.60 8.88
C ILE A 67 -0.99 13.75 8.19
N ASP A 68 -0.56 12.63 7.66
CA ASP A 68 -1.40 11.66 6.93
C ASP A 68 -1.63 10.39 7.74
N ASN A 69 -1.01 10.27 8.92
CA ASN A 69 -1.11 9.07 9.75
C ASN A 69 -2.56 8.86 10.24
N PRO A 70 -3.24 7.79 9.82
CA PRO A 70 -4.64 7.56 10.16
C PRO A 70 -4.85 7.32 11.65
N VAL A 71 -3.88 6.73 12.35
CA VAL A 71 -3.97 6.48 13.81
C VAL A 71 -3.92 7.78 14.59
N LEU A 72 -3.05 8.71 14.18
CA LEU A 72 -2.98 10.03 14.80
C LEU A 72 -4.25 10.85 14.50
N ILE A 73 -4.73 10.83 13.27
CA ILE A 73 -6.00 11.49 12.88
C ILE A 73 -7.16 10.93 13.69
N LYS A 74 -7.24 9.60 13.85
CA LYS A 74 -8.25 8.95 14.69
C LYS A 74 -8.21 9.44 16.13
N LEU A 75 -7.01 9.47 16.72
CA LEU A 75 -6.80 9.93 18.09
C LEU A 75 -7.25 11.39 18.26
N LEU A 76 -6.97 12.24 17.28
CA LEU A 76 -7.42 13.64 17.27
C LEU A 76 -8.94 13.75 17.13
N ASN A 77 -9.57 12.93 16.28
CA ASN A 77 -11.03 12.89 16.10
C ASN A 77 -11.74 12.43 17.38
N GLU A 78 -11.18 11.46 18.09
CA GLU A 78 -11.72 10.95 19.36
C GLU A 78 -11.46 11.91 20.52
N SER A 79 -10.54 12.87 20.35
CA SER A 79 -10.20 13.87 21.35
C SER A 79 -11.16 15.06 21.28
N THR A 80 -11.73 15.43 22.43
CA THR A 80 -12.57 16.63 22.54
C THR A 80 -11.81 17.74 23.26
N ILE A 81 -11.62 18.88 22.59
CA ILE A 81 -10.96 20.06 23.18
C ILE A 81 -11.99 21.19 23.22
N LYS A 82 -12.47 21.55 24.41
CA LYS A 82 -13.43 22.64 24.63
C LYS A 82 -12.76 23.78 25.40
N PRO A 83 -11.99 24.66 24.73
CA PRO A 83 -11.44 25.81 25.41
C PRO A 83 -12.57 26.78 25.79
N SER A 84 -12.52 27.35 26.99
CA SER A 84 -13.51 28.35 27.39
C SER A 84 -13.31 29.64 26.57
N PRO A 85 -14.36 30.22 25.97
CA PRO A 85 -14.25 31.47 25.21
C PRO A 85 -13.82 32.66 26.07
N PHE A 86 -13.88 32.53 27.40
CA PHE A 86 -13.45 33.55 28.36
C PHE A 86 -12.14 33.17 29.08
N ALA A 87 -11.39 32.17 28.59
CA ALA A 87 -10.12 31.76 29.18
C ALA A 87 -9.00 32.78 28.88
N PHE A 88 -8.94 33.85 29.67
CA PHE A 88 -7.81 34.78 29.65
C PHE A 88 -6.62 34.18 30.40
N GLY A 89 -5.45 34.15 29.75
CA GLY A 89 -4.18 33.73 30.37
C GLY A 89 -3.92 32.22 30.41
N TYR A 90 -4.89 31.37 30.01
CA TYR A 90 -4.67 29.93 29.93
C TYR A 90 -3.70 29.60 28.78
N ARG A 91 -2.61 28.92 29.12
CA ARG A 91 -1.64 28.35 28.18
C ARG A 91 -1.34 26.93 28.60
N ALA A 92 -1.50 25.99 27.69
CA ALA A 92 -1.11 24.61 27.89
C ALA A 92 -0.44 24.07 26.63
N ASN A 93 0.56 23.23 26.84
CA ASN A 93 1.22 22.47 25.78
C ASN A 93 1.13 21.00 26.15
N VAL A 94 0.36 20.24 25.38
CA VAL A 94 0.16 18.81 25.61
C VAL A 94 1.05 18.04 24.66
N TYR A 95 1.92 17.18 25.19
CA TYR A 95 2.74 16.29 24.37
C TYR A 95 1.93 15.04 24.02
N LEU A 96 1.75 14.79 22.72
CA LEU A 96 0.97 13.65 22.20
C LEU A 96 1.84 12.45 21.86
N GLY A 97 3.17 12.59 21.87
CA GLY A 97 4.12 11.51 21.59
C GLY A 97 4.95 11.73 20.33
N HIS A 98 5.74 10.71 20.02
CA HIS A 98 6.51 10.60 18.78
C HIS A 98 5.71 9.79 17.76
N TRP A 99 5.56 10.32 16.55
CA TRP A 99 4.67 9.76 15.54
C TRP A 99 5.33 9.72 14.16
N PRO A 100 5.07 8.68 13.34
CA PRO A 100 5.16 8.81 11.90
C PRO A 100 4.06 9.75 11.43
N LEU A 101 4.43 10.79 10.69
CA LEU A 101 3.53 11.89 10.34
C LEU A 101 3.04 11.74 8.90
N SER A 102 3.96 11.61 7.96
CA SER A 102 3.67 11.48 6.54
C SER A 102 4.67 10.54 5.86
N TYR A 103 4.20 9.84 4.83
CA TYR A 103 5.02 8.99 3.98
C TYR A 103 4.89 9.46 2.54
N GLN A 104 6.02 9.79 1.93
CA GLN A 104 6.09 10.14 0.52
C GLN A 104 6.82 9.03 -0.22
N SER A 105 6.08 8.28 -1.05
CA SER A 105 6.66 7.30 -1.95
C SER A 105 7.50 8.02 -3.01
N GLU A 106 8.70 7.51 -3.25
CA GLU A 106 9.67 8.02 -4.24
C GLU A 106 9.81 7.06 -5.43
N SER A 107 9.69 5.75 -5.18
CA SER A 107 9.74 4.70 -6.18
C SER A 107 8.85 3.55 -5.75
N SER A 108 8.02 3.07 -6.68
CA SER A 108 7.14 1.93 -6.47
C SER A 108 7.19 1.01 -7.69
N GLU A 109 7.68 -0.20 -7.50
CA GLU A 109 7.94 -1.16 -8.58
C GLU A 109 7.34 -2.53 -8.26
N VAL A 110 6.66 -3.16 -9.23
CA VAL A 110 6.15 -4.52 -9.05
C VAL A 110 7.22 -5.55 -9.41
N ASN A 111 7.54 -6.42 -8.46
CA ASN A 111 8.30 -7.64 -8.71
C ASN A 111 7.34 -8.81 -8.95
N TRP A 112 7.21 -9.21 -10.22
CA TRP A 112 6.32 -10.29 -10.63
C TRP A 112 6.75 -11.67 -10.15
N ASP A 113 8.04 -11.87 -9.85
CA ASP A 113 8.63 -13.16 -9.48
C ASP A 113 9.16 -13.16 -8.03
N PHE A 114 8.47 -12.45 -7.13
CA PHE A 114 8.96 -12.17 -5.78
C PHE A 114 9.18 -13.43 -4.91
N GLN A 115 8.12 -14.21 -4.66
CA GLN A 115 8.24 -15.40 -3.80
C GLN A 115 7.60 -16.63 -4.43
N MET A 116 8.39 -17.69 -4.63
CA MET A 116 7.86 -18.98 -5.09
C MET A 116 6.94 -19.60 -4.02
N VAL A 117 5.72 -19.94 -4.42
CA VAL A 117 4.71 -20.53 -3.53
C VAL A 117 4.46 -22.00 -3.79
N ASN A 118 4.75 -22.49 -5.01
CA ASN A 118 4.51 -23.87 -5.40
C ASN A 118 5.27 -24.25 -6.67
N VAL A 119 5.46 -25.56 -6.86
CA VAL A 119 5.96 -26.14 -8.11
C VAL A 119 5.13 -27.38 -8.43
N ASN A 120 4.53 -27.41 -9.61
CA ASN A 120 3.88 -28.60 -10.17
C ASN A 120 4.77 -29.20 -11.26
N GLU A 121 4.88 -30.52 -11.29
CA GLU A 121 5.73 -31.24 -12.25
C GLU A 121 4.99 -32.45 -12.82
N ILE A 122 5.20 -32.70 -14.11
CA ILE A 122 4.72 -33.90 -14.79
C ILE A 122 5.86 -34.49 -15.62
N ASN A 123 6.04 -35.80 -15.51
CA ASN A 123 7.09 -36.53 -16.20
C ASN A 123 6.49 -37.29 -17.37
N ASN A 124 6.61 -36.72 -18.58
CA ASN A 124 6.14 -37.30 -19.82
C ASN A 124 7.28 -37.94 -20.63
N VAL A 125 8.37 -38.38 -19.97
CA VAL A 125 9.56 -38.92 -20.67
C VAL A 125 9.27 -40.21 -21.43
N ASN A 126 8.40 -41.06 -20.89
CA ASN A 126 8.01 -42.33 -21.52
C ASN A 126 6.62 -42.28 -22.18
N GLY A 127 6.00 -41.10 -22.25
CA GLY A 127 4.67 -40.99 -22.82
C GLY A 127 4.71 -40.92 -24.34
N GLU A 128 3.65 -41.47 -24.94
CA GLU A 128 3.46 -41.53 -26.40
C GLU A 128 2.56 -40.40 -26.91
N LYS A 129 2.14 -39.49 -26.02
CA LYS A 129 1.21 -38.38 -26.30
C LYS A 129 1.58 -37.17 -25.43
N LYS A 130 1.08 -36.00 -25.81
CA LYS A 130 1.16 -34.79 -24.98
C LYS A 130 0.32 -34.96 -23.73
N GLU A 131 0.82 -34.43 -22.61
CA GLU A 131 0.10 -34.38 -21.34
C GLU A 131 -0.15 -32.93 -20.92
N ASP A 132 -1.26 -32.68 -20.23
CA ASP A 132 -1.61 -31.34 -19.78
C ASP A 132 -1.21 -31.16 -18.31
N LEU A 133 -0.40 -30.14 -18.06
CA LEU A 133 -0.02 -29.67 -16.74
C LEU A 133 -0.89 -28.48 -16.35
N PHE A 134 -1.45 -28.50 -15.14
CA PHE A 134 -2.19 -27.38 -14.58
C PHE A 134 -1.65 -27.06 -13.19
N TYR A 135 -1.93 -25.85 -12.74
CA TYR A 135 -1.55 -25.43 -11.41
C TYR A 135 -2.45 -26.05 -10.33
N TYR A 136 -1.82 -26.59 -9.29
CA TYR A 136 -2.48 -27.10 -8.10
C TYR A 136 -1.63 -26.83 -6.85
N GLN A 137 -2.11 -25.99 -5.94
CA GLN A 137 -1.40 -25.68 -4.71
C GLN A 137 -1.35 -26.91 -3.78
N ILE A 138 -0.13 -27.40 -3.52
CA ILE A 138 0.08 -28.62 -2.72
C ILE A 138 -0.09 -28.35 -1.22
N GLU A 139 0.44 -27.23 -0.73
CA GLU A 139 0.41 -26.82 0.68
C GLU A 139 -0.05 -25.38 0.81
N GLU A 140 -0.72 -25.01 1.89
CA GLU A 140 -1.03 -23.60 2.12
C GLU A 140 0.25 -22.77 2.27
N LYS A 141 0.30 -21.61 1.62
CA LYS A 141 1.47 -20.71 1.68
C LYS A 141 1.08 -19.33 2.16
N HIS A 142 1.67 -18.90 3.27
CA HIS A 142 1.61 -17.52 3.74
C HIS A 142 2.82 -16.74 3.24
N VAL A 143 2.56 -15.62 2.57
CA VAL A 143 3.56 -14.66 2.10
C VAL A 143 3.34 -13.37 2.87
N LYS A 144 4.29 -13.02 3.73
CA LYS A 144 4.23 -11.82 4.56
C LYS A 144 5.10 -10.73 3.96
N GLY A 145 4.53 -9.56 3.79
CA GLY A 145 5.25 -8.34 3.51
C GLY A 145 6.08 -7.91 4.72
N ALA A 146 7.06 -7.05 4.47
CA ALA A 146 7.93 -6.53 5.52
C ALA A 146 8.56 -5.20 5.11
N LEU A 147 8.87 -4.38 6.11
CA LEU A 147 9.68 -3.19 5.94
C LEU A 147 11.12 -3.58 5.58
N THR A 148 11.77 -2.77 4.74
CA THR A 148 13.17 -2.93 4.35
C THR A 148 14.14 -2.60 5.49
N ALA A 149 13.68 -1.85 6.49
CA ALA A 149 14.42 -1.49 7.69
C ALA A 149 13.54 -1.68 8.94
N LYS A 150 14.19 -1.90 10.09
CA LYS A 150 13.49 -1.88 11.38
C LYS A 150 13.08 -0.45 11.71
N ALA A 151 11.82 -0.26 12.05
CA ALA A 151 11.28 1.01 12.50
C ALA A 151 10.42 0.82 13.75
N GLU A 152 10.41 1.84 14.61
CA GLU A 152 9.41 1.94 15.66
C GLU A 152 8.04 2.17 15.01
N GLN A 153 6.96 1.74 15.68
CA GLN A 153 5.58 1.91 15.17
C GLN A 153 5.37 1.32 13.76
N SER A 154 6.01 0.16 13.48
CA SER A 154 6.00 -0.51 12.18
C SER A 154 4.60 -0.73 11.60
N ASP A 155 3.60 -0.97 12.44
CA ASP A 155 2.23 -1.21 11.98
C ASP A 155 1.62 0.06 11.36
N GLN A 156 1.87 1.23 11.97
CA GLN A 156 1.39 2.51 11.45
C GLN A 156 2.13 2.86 10.14
N ILE A 157 3.44 2.61 10.11
CA ILE A 157 4.25 2.85 8.92
C ILE A 157 3.81 1.92 7.76
N ASN A 158 3.59 0.64 8.05
CA ASN A 158 3.04 -0.30 7.08
C ASN A 158 1.72 0.21 6.50
N GLN A 159 0.78 0.66 7.34
CA GLN A 159 -0.51 1.21 6.88
C GLN A 159 -0.33 2.42 5.95
N MET A 160 0.56 3.35 6.30
CA MET A 160 0.83 4.54 5.48
C MET A 160 1.47 4.19 4.13
N ILE A 161 2.41 3.24 4.12
CA ILE A 161 3.04 2.76 2.89
C ILE A 161 2.01 2.01 2.03
N LEU A 162 1.18 1.15 2.63
CA LEU A 162 0.12 0.41 1.93
C LEU A 162 -0.88 1.36 1.27
N GLN A 163 -1.30 2.41 1.98
CA GLN A 163 -2.22 3.43 1.45
C GLN A 163 -1.60 4.14 0.23
N GLN A 164 -0.32 4.51 0.29
CA GLN A 164 0.34 5.13 -0.86
C GLN A 164 0.55 4.16 -2.03
N ALA A 165 0.92 2.91 -1.76
CA ALA A 165 1.09 1.92 -2.80
C ALA A 165 -0.25 1.60 -3.50
N ARG A 166 -1.36 1.47 -2.75
CA ARG A 166 -2.72 1.30 -3.30
C ARG A 166 -3.18 2.52 -4.11
N ALA A 167 -2.72 3.73 -3.74
CA ALA A 167 -3.02 4.93 -4.50
C ALA A 167 -2.27 5.01 -5.84
N GLN A 168 -1.17 4.25 -6.00
CA GLN A 168 -0.36 4.21 -7.23
C GLN A 168 -0.67 2.98 -8.10
N HIS A 169 -1.02 1.86 -7.47
CA HIS A 169 -1.22 0.56 -8.12
C HIS A 169 -2.66 0.08 -7.97
N ASP A 170 -3.28 -0.28 -9.10
CA ASP A 170 -4.61 -0.93 -9.13
C ASP A 170 -4.47 -2.44 -8.88
N LEU A 171 -3.87 -2.81 -7.74
CA LEU A 171 -3.57 -4.18 -7.34
C LEU A 171 -4.09 -4.46 -5.91
N PRO A 172 -4.53 -5.68 -5.60
CA PRO A 172 -5.00 -6.06 -4.26
C PRO A 172 -3.82 -6.25 -3.29
N LEU A 173 -3.18 -5.15 -2.89
CA LEU A 173 -2.01 -5.16 -2.01
C LEU A 173 -2.38 -5.48 -0.56
N THR A 174 -1.53 -6.23 0.13
CA THR A 174 -1.69 -6.59 1.56
C THR A 174 -0.34 -6.94 2.17
N PHE A 175 -0.18 -6.77 3.49
CA PHE A 175 1.01 -7.26 4.19
C PHE A 175 0.98 -8.76 4.49
N HIS A 176 -0.13 -9.45 4.24
CA HIS A 176 -0.23 -10.89 4.47
C HIS A 176 -1.09 -11.55 3.40
N ALA A 177 -0.47 -12.00 2.31
CA ALA A 177 -1.14 -12.78 1.28
C ALA A 177 -1.10 -14.28 1.61
N VAL A 178 -2.20 -14.98 1.35
CA VAL A 178 -2.28 -16.43 1.56
C VAL A 178 -2.77 -17.12 0.29
N VAL A 179 -2.05 -18.17 -0.12
CA VAL A 179 -2.48 -19.09 -1.18
C VAL A 179 -2.92 -20.37 -0.50
N GLY A 180 -4.23 -20.62 -0.50
CA GLY A 180 -4.82 -21.75 0.19
C GLY A 180 -4.45 -23.08 -0.45
N LYS A 181 -4.37 -24.13 0.36
CA LYS A 181 -4.14 -25.49 -0.12
C LYS A 181 -5.24 -25.90 -1.11
N GLU A 182 -4.88 -26.64 -2.16
CA GLU A 182 -5.81 -27.13 -3.18
C GLU A 182 -6.38 -26.07 -4.14
N THR A 183 -5.90 -24.82 -4.05
CA THR A 183 -6.15 -23.78 -5.07
C THR A 183 -5.72 -24.26 -6.45
N LYS A 184 -6.59 -24.09 -7.45
CA LYS A 184 -6.37 -24.56 -8.83
C LYS A 184 -6.40 -23.40 -9.81
N SER A 185 -5.66 -23.50 -10.91
CA SER A 185 -5.86 -22.61 -12.06
C SER A 185 -6.52 -23.38 -13.20
N SER A 186 -7.39 -22.70 -13.94
CA SER A 186 -8.00 -23.22 -15.17
C SER A 186 -7.03 -23.23 -16.35
N LYS A 187 -5.90 -22.53 -16.26
CA LYS A 187 -4.88 -22.46 -17.32
C LYS A 187 -4.09 -23.76 -17.40
N THR A 188 -4.06 -24.37 -18.58
CA THR A 188 -3.32 -25.60 -18.87
C THR A 188 -2.06 -25.31 -19.70
N TYR A 189 -1.04 -26.14 -19.50
CA TYR A 189 0.24 -26.09 -20.19
C TYR A 189 0.51 -27.46 -20.80
N SER A 190 0.71 -27.50 -22.12
CA SER A 190 0.94 -28.77 -22.81
C SER A 190 2.40 -29.18 -22.70
N VAL A 191 2.64 -30.36 -22.14
CA VAL A 191 3.95 -30.99 -22.00
C VAL A 191 4.16 -31.96 -23.15
N PRO A 192 5.13 -31.72 -24.04
CA PRO A 192 5.43 -32.62 -25.15
C PRO A 192 5.81 -34.02 -24.68
N GLU A 193 5.66 -34.99 -25.57
CA GLU A 193 6.19 -36.34 -25.37
C GLU A 193 7.72 -36.30 -25.16
N SER A 194 8.22 -37.27 -24.41
CA SER A 194 9.64 -37.40 -24.06
C SER A 194 10.24 -36.23 -23.26
N LYS A 195 9.41 -35.40 -22.62
CA LYS A 195 9.86 -34.24 -21.82
C LYS A 195 9.31 -34.24 -20.40
N ILE A 196 9.97 -33.49 -19.53
CA ILE A 196 9.48 -33.17 -18.18
C ILE A 196 8.99 -31.73 -18.19
N GLY A 197 7.73 -31.51 -17.81
CA GLY A 197 7.16 -30.18 -17.64
C GLY A 197 7.20 -29.75 -16.18
N LYS A 198 7.67 -28.53 -15.91
CA LYS A 198 7.65 -27.92 -14.58
C LYS A 198 6.95 -26.57 -14.65
N LEU A 199 5.96 -26.37 -13.79
CA LEU A 199 5.22 -25.13 -13.63
C LEU A 199 5.54 -24.55 -12.25
N LYS A 200 6.28 -23.45 -12.23
CA LYS A 200 6.59 -22.69 -11.02
C LYS A 200 5.55 -21.59 -10.86
N ALA A 201 5.06 -21.41 -9.64
CA ALA A 201 4.16 -20.32 -9.30
C ALA A 201 4.84 -19.37 -8.31
N TYR A 202 4.80 -18.09 -8.61
CA TYR A 202 5.33 -17.01 -7.78
C TYR A 202 4.20 -16.08 -7.36
N LEU A 203 4.23 -15.65 -6.11
CA LEU A 203 3.36 -14.59 -5.63
C LEU A 203 4.10 -13.26 -5.82
N PRO A 204 3.55 -12.32 -6.61
CA PRO A 204 4.19 -11.04 -6.87
C PRO A 204 4.10 -10.10 -5.68
N ALA A 205 4.97 -9.10 -5.62
CA ALA A 205 4.96 -8.07 -4.59
C ALA A 205 5.38 -6.72 -5.14
N VAL A 206 4.75 -5.65 -4.64
CA VAL A 206 5.21 -4.27 -4.85
C VAL A 206 6.36 -4.00 -3.90
N LYS A 207 7.44 -3.41 -4.41
CA LYS A 207 8.50 -2.81 -3.63
C LYS A 207 8.30 -1.30 -3.67
N ASP A 208 7.77 -0.75 -2.60
CA ASP A 208 7.58 0.69 -2.44
C ASP A 208 8.68 1.25 -1.52
N THR A 209 9.36 2.29 -1.96
CA THR A 209 10.45 2.97 -1.22
C THR A 209 10.25 4.47 -1.27
N GLY A 210 10.52 5.13 -0.17
CA GLY A 210 10.36 6.56 -0.06
C GLY A 210 10.81 7.11 1.28
N GLN A 211 10.28 8.28 1.62
CA GLN A 211 10.69 9.03 2.80
C GLN A 211 9.56 9.10 3.84
N MET A 212 9.85 8.61 5.04
CA MET A 212 9.02 8.78 6.22
C MET A 212 9.43 10.02 7.00
N THR A 213 8.47 10.89 7.29
CA THR A 213 8.66 12.03 8.21
C THR A 213 8.17 11.64 9.60
N LEU A 214 9.07 11.69 10.58
CA LEU A 214 8.78 11.41 11.98
C LEU A 214 8.88 12.72 12.79
N GLY A 215 8.12 12.84 13.87
CA GLY A 215 8.27 13.98 14.76
C GLY A 215 7.50 13.87 16.07
N GLU A 216 7.87 14.74 16.99
CA GLU A 216 7.19 14.90 18.27
C GLU A 216 6.01 15.86 18.11
N VAL A 217 4.80 15.36 18.40
CA VAL A 217 3.56 16.11 18.20
C VAL A 217 3.13 16.75 19.51
N TYR A 218 2.86 18.05 19.46
CA TYR A 218 2.31 18.82 20.57
C TYR A 218 1.01 19.49 20.16
N LEU A 219 0.08 19.57 21.10
CA LEU A 219 -1.10 20.40 21.00
C LEU A 219 -0.91 21.64 21.89
N GLU A 220 -0.75 22.80 21.26
CA GLU A 220 -0.65 24.09 21.94
C GLU A 220 -2.05 24.71 22.08
N LEU A 221 -2.40 25.07 23.31
CA LEU A 221 -3.64 25.73 23.68
C LEU A 221 -3.32 27.11 24.24
N LYS A 222 -3.85 28.17 23.63
CA LYS A 222 -3.65 29.56 24.05
C LYS A 222 -4.98 30.31 24.03
N GLY A 223 -5.61 30.42 25.20
CA GLY A 223 -6.97 30.93 25.32
C GLY A 223 -7.95 30.05 24.54
N SER A 224 -8.61 30.63 23.54
CA SER A 224 -9.52 29.92 22.62
C SER A 224 -8.81 29.22 21.45
N ASN A 225 -7.54 29.55 21.18
CA ASN A 225 -6.82 29.04 20.02
C ASN A 225 -6.16 27.69 20.32
N LYS A 226 -6.25 26.76 19.38
CA LYS A 226 -5.62 25.43 19.41
C LYS A 226 -4.77 25.26 18.15
N LYS A 227 -3.57 24.68 18.30
CA LYS A 227 -2.67 24.42 17.17
C LYS A 227 -1.84 23.17 17.38
N ILE A 228 -1.59 22.42 16.30
CA ILE A 228 -0.60 21.35 16.28
C ILE A 228 0.79 21.96 16.02
N VAL A 229 1.75 21.61 16.88
CA VAL A 229 3.15 22.01 16.77
C VAL A 229 3.99 20.74 16.73
N ILE A 230 4.78 20.59 15.68
CA ILE A 230 5.68 19.45 15.52
C ILE A 230 7.10 19.90 15.82
N LYS A 231 7.81 19.12 16.63
CA LYS A 231 9.22 19.33 17.00
C LYS A 231 10.04 18.09 16.71
N ASN A 232 11.37 18.22 16.76
CA ASN A 232 12.32 17.12 16.59
C ASN A 232 12.03 16.27 15.35
N VAL A 233 11.79 16.96 14.23
CA VAL A 233 11.43 16.33 12.96
C VAL A 233 12.63 15.59 12.42
N THR A 234 12.45 14.32 12.08
CA THR A 234 13.45 13.52 11.38
C THR A 234 12.85 12.92 10.12
N LYS A 235 13.69 12.77 9.11
CA LYS A 235 13.32 12.16 7.83
C LYS A 235 14.15 10.90 7.67
N GLN A 236 13.49 9.79 7.39
CA GLN A 236 14.13 8.49 7.26
C GLN A 236 13.68 7.84 5.95
N GLU A 237 14.65 7.35 5.18
CA GLU A 237 14.35 6.49 4.03
C GLU A 237 13.84 5.15 4.54
N ILE A 238 12.69 4.72 4.04
CA ILE A 238 12.09 3.43 4.37
C ILE A 238 11.38 2.89 3.16
N GLY A 239 11.25 1.57 3.09
CA GLY A 239 10.40 0.93 2.11
C GLY A 239 9.76 -0.34 2.65
N ALA A 240 8.92 -0.95 1.83
CA ALA A 240 8.26 -2.21 2.13
C ALA A 240 8.19 -3.11 0.90
N TYR A 241 8.22 -4.41 1.14
CA TYR A 241 7.71 -5.40 0.20
C TYR A 241 6.26 -5.70 0.57
N ILE A 242 5.34 -5.49 -0.37
CA ILE A 242 3.90 -5.59 -0.18
C ILE A 242 3.36 -6.65 -1.16
N PRO A 243 3.06 -7.86 -0.67
CA PRO A 243 2.46 -8.92 -1.46
C PRO A 243 1.19 -8.49 -2.21
N VAL A 244 1.04 -8.95 -3.44
CA VAL A 244 -0.19 -8.82 -4.22
C VAL A 244 -1.05 -10.05 -3.93
N ALA A 245 -2.18 -9.86 -3.23
CA ALA A 245 -3.08 -10.95 -2.92
C ALA A 245 -3.72 -11.53 -4.19
N ASN A 246 -4.06 -12.82 -4.16
CA ASN A 246 -4.84 -13.48 -5.20
C ASN A 246 -4.29 -13.36 -6.63
N HIS A 247 -3.00 -13.09 -6.81
CA HIS A 247 -2.33 -13.06 -8.10
C HIS A 247 -1.12 -14.00 -8.07
N LEU A 248 -0.94 -14.77 -9.13
CA LEU A 248 0.22 -15.64 -9.30
C LEU A 248 0.85 -15.45 -10.67
N THR A 249 2.17 -15.38 -10.68
CA THR A 249 2.98 -15.43 -11.89
C THR A 249 3.39 -16.87 -12.16
N PHE A 250 3.09 -17.35 -13.36
CA PHE A 250 3.41 -18.71 -13.76
C PHE A 250 4.59 -18.77 -14.73
N THR A 251 5.59 -19.57 -14.36
CA THR A 251 6.76 -19.84 -15.21
C THR A 251 6.78 -21.31 -15.57
N PHE A 252 6.55 -21.60 -16.85
CA PHE A 252 6.54 -22.96 -17.39
C PHE A 252 7.85 -23.28 -18.09
N GLU A 253 8.50 -24.36 -17.66
CA GLU A 253 9.76 -24.86 -18.23
C GLU A 253 9.58 -26.31 -18.67
N THR A 254 10.10 -26.65 -19.85
CA THR A 254 10.20 -28.05 -20.29
C THR A 254 11.67 -28.45 -20.41
N LYS A 255 12.02 -29.62 -19.91
CA LYS A 255 13.34 -30.23 -20.08
C LYS A 255 13.24 -31.54 -20.84
#